data_AF-A0A954UC86-F1
#
_entry.id   AF-A0A954UC86-F1
#
_cell.length_a   1.000
_cell.length_b   1.000
_cell.length_c   1.000
_cell.angle_alpha   90.00
_cell.angle_beta   90.00
_cell.angle_gamma   90.00
#
_symmetry.space_group_name_H-M   'P 1'
#
loop_
_entity.id
_entity.type
_entity.pdbx_description
1 polymer ?
#
loop_
_entity_poly.entity_id
_entity_poly.type
_entity_poly.pdbx_seq_one_letter_code
_entity_poly.pdbx_strand_id
1 'polypeptide(L)'
;DYFGPKFVIDRELSLECFRIPHFYRAFYVYKYATGLAAAIALSRRVLEGGASELADYLRFLSSGCSQDPLDLLSAAGVDMTSSQPIETALQHFSHLVQQLDDLT
;
A
#
# COMPACT_ATOMS: atom_id res chain seq x y z
N ASP A 1 -5.83 -19.97 -1.85
CA ASP A 1 -4.63 -19.47 -1.14
C ASP A 1 -3.84 -18.47 -1.97
N TYR A 2 -3.02 -17.67 -1.26
CA TYR A 2 -2.34 -16.46 -1.74
C TYR A 2 -1.55 -16.64 -3.04
N PHE A 3 -0.89 -17.79 -3.24
CA PHE A 3 -0.03 -18.04 -4.42
C PHE A 3 -0.77 -18.58 -5.65
N GLY A 4 -2.06 -18.92 -5.53
CA GLY A 4 -2.83 -19.52 -6.61
C GLY A 4 -2.44 -20.98 -6.94
N PRO A 5 -3.16 -21.64 -7.85
CA PRO A 5 -3.05 -23.08 -8.09
C PRO A 5 -1.80 -23.48 -8.90
N LYS A 6 -1.11 -22.53 -9.53
CA LYS A 6 0.07 -22.78 -10.37
C LYS A 6 1.38 -22.80 -9.57
N PHE A 7 1.35 -22.38 -8.31
CA PHE A 7 2.53 -22.32 -7.47
C PHE A 7 2.70 -23.61 -6.66
N VAL A 8 3.92 -24.15 -6.62
CA VAL A 8 4.26 -25.34 -5.84
C VAL A 8 4.97 -24.89 -4.57
N ILE A 9 4.45 -25.29 -3.40
CA ILE A 9 5.03 -24.96 -2.09
C ILE A 9 5.99 -26.09 -1.70
N ASP A 10 7.29 -25.76 -1.57
CA ASP A 10 8.28 -26.67 -1.02
C ASP A 10 7.97 -27.02 0.44
N ARG A 11 8.35 -28.22 0.87
CA ARG A 11 8.05 -28.71 2.22
C ARG A 11 8.60 -27.77 3.30
N GLU A 12 9.76 -27.18 3.06
CA GLU A 12 10.45 -26.27 3.98
C GLU A 12 9.66 -24.98 4.23
N LEU A 13 8.84 -24.53 3.27
CA LEU A 13 8.04 -23.31 3.40
C LEU A 13 6.94 -23.44 4.47
N SER A 14 6.56 -24.65 4.89
CA SER A 14 5.61 -24.82 5.99
C SER A 14 6.15 -24.29 7.33
N LEU A 15 7.48 -24.12 7.44
CA LEU A 15 8.16 -23.58 8.63
C LEU A 15 8.58 -22.12 8.48
N GLU A 16 8.16 -21.47 7.38
CA GLU A 16 8.57 -20.10 7.07
C GLU A 16 8.20 -19.10 8.17
N CYS A 17 7.09 -19.29 8.88
CA CYS A 17 6.69 -18.36 9.93
C CYS A 17 7.74 -18.22 11.07
N PHE A 18 8.55 -19.26 11.33
CA PHE A 18 9.54 -19.25 12.40
C PHE A 18 10.77 -18.39 12.07
N ARG A 19 11.04 -18.09 10.80
CA ARG A 19 12.21 -17.31 10.39
C ARG A 19 11.93 -15.82 10.22
N ILE A 20 10.67 -15.38 10.36
CA ILE A 20 10.27 -13.98 10.11
C ILE A 20 10.35 -13.17 11.41
N PRO A 21 11.35 -12.27 11.58
CA PRO A 21 11.53 -11.55 12.85
C PRO A 21 10.36 -10.63 13.20
N HIS A 22 9.64 -10.13 12.19
CA HIS A 22 8.49 -9.26 12.39
C HIS A 22 7.31 -9.94 13.07
N PHE A 23 7.23 -11.27 13.10
CA PHE A 23 6.17 -11.98 13.83
C PHE A 23 6.38 -11.94 15.35
N TYR A 24 7.59 -11.60 15.80
CA TYR A 24 7.89 -11.30 17.20
C TYR A 24 7.66 -9.83 17.56
N ARG A 25 7.02 -9.06 16.67
CA ARG A 25 6.53 -7.70 16.92
C ARG A 25 5.02 -7.68 16.72
N ALA A 26 4.28 -7.42 17.80
CA ALA A 26 2.82 -7.48 17.79
C ALA A 26 2.24 -6.52 16.73
N PHE A 27 1.44 -7.08 15.81
CA PHE A 27 0.65 -6.34 14.81
C PHE A 27 1.45 -5.33 13.97
N TYR A 28 2.69 -5.64 13.62
CA TYR A 28 3.53 -4.70 12.86
C TYR A 28 3.34 -4.81 11.34
N VAL A 29 3.29 -6.04 10.81
CA VAL A 29 3.44 -6.31 9.37
C VAL A 29 2.35 -5.71 8.49
N TYR A 30 1.12 -5.55 8.99
CA TYR A 30 0.02 -5.01 8.19
C TYR A 30 0.29 -3.57 7.72
N LYS A 31 1.12 -2.83 8.47
CA LYS A 31 1.47 -1.44 8.16
C LYS A 31 2.22 -1.30 6.84
N TYR A 32 2.92 -2.35 6.39
CA TYR A 32 3.54 -2.35 5.07
C TYR A 32 2.50 -2.34 3.95
N ALA A 33 1.46 -3.18 4.06
CA ALA A 33 0.40 -3.24 3.07
C ALA A 33 -0.42 -1.96 3.04
N THR A 34 -0.84 -1.45 4.20
CA THR A 34 -1.63 -0.21 4.28
C THR A 34 -0.79 1.01 3.91
N GLY A 35 0.49 1.05 4.29
CA GLY A 35 1.41 2.12 3.91
C GLY A 35 1.68 2.18 2.40
N LEU A 36 1.88 1.03 1.75
CA LEU A 36 2.04 0.98 0.30
C LEU A 36 0.77 1.43 -0.43
N ALA A 37 -0.40 0.98 0.03
CA ALA A 37 -1.67 1.40 -0.56
C ALA A 37 -1.91 2.92 -0.40
N ALA A 38 -1.63 3.47 0.78
CA ALA A 38 -1.68 4.91 1.01
C ALA A 38 -0.72 5.68 0.09
N ALA A 39 0.50 5.17 -0.08
CA ALA A 39 1.50 5.79 -0.95
C ALA A 39 1.07 5.80 -2.43
N ILE A 40 0.48 4.70 -2.93
CA ILE A 40 -0.07 4.64 -4.30
C ILE A 40 -1.26 5.58 -4.45
N ALA A 41 -2.16 5.65 -3.47
CA ALA A 41 -3.30 6.57 -3.52
C ALA A 41 -2.83 8.04 -3.54
N LEU A 42 -1.87 8.41 -2.66
CA LEU A 42 -1.28 9.74 -2.64
C LEU A 42 -0.57 10.09 -3.95
N SER A 43 0.24 9.16 -4.49
CA SER A 43 0.98 9.42 -5.73
C SER A 43 0.05 9.66 -6.92
N ARG A 44 -1.04 8.89 -7.03
CA ARG A 44 -2.07 9.11 -8.06
C ARG A 44 -2.76 10.45 -7.90
N ARG A 45 -3.16 10.83 -6.68
CA ARG A 45 -3.74 12.17 -6.43
C ARG A 45 -2.80 13.28 -6.90
N VAL A 46 -1.50 13.16 -6.63
CA VAL A 46 -0.52 14.17 -7.05
C VAL A 46 -0.31 14.18 -8.58
N LEU A 47 -0.25 13.01 -9.22
CA LEU A 47 0.02 12.88 -10.65
C LEU A 47 -1.20 13.22 -11.53
N GLU A 48 -2.41 12.95 -11.05
CA GLU A 48 -3.66 13.10 -11.79
C GLU A 48 -4.44 14.37 -11.37
N GLY A 49 -4.07 14.96 -10.25
CA GLY A 49 -4.66 16.18 -9.71
C GLY A 49 -3.97 17.46 -10.19
N GLY A 50 -4.19 18.54 -9.43
CA GLY A 50 -3.63 19.86 -9.70
C GLY A 50 -2.90 20.44 -8.49
N ALA A 51 -2.84 21.78 -8.44
CA ALA A 51 -2.10 22.50 -7.40
C ALA A 51 -2.63 22.22 -5.98
N SER A 52 -3.92 21.90 -5.83
CA SER A 52 -4.51 21.60 -4.52
C SER A 52 -4.02 20.26 -3.97
N GLU A 53 -4.06 19.21 -4.78
CA GLU A 53 -3.61 17.86 -4.40
C GLU A 53 -2.12 17.84 -4.08
N LEU A 54 -1.31 18.57 -4.86
CA LEU A 54 0.10 18.77 -4.56
C LEU A 54 0.31 19.51 -3.23
N ALA A 55 -0.47 20.56 -2.96
CA ALA A 55 -0.37 21.32 -1.71
C ALA A 55 -0.77 20.46 -0.50
N ASP A 56 -1.78 19.61 -0.61
CA ASP A 56 -2.17 18.64 0.43
C ASP A 56 -1.02 17.67 0.74
N TYR A 57 -0.39 17.12 -0.30
CA TYR A 57 0.75 16.21 -0.15
C TYR A 57 1.98 16.90 0.49
N LEU A 58 2.32 18.11 0.05
CA LEU A 58 3.42 18.87 0.66
C LEU A 58 3.16 19.22 2.12
N ARG A 59 1.90 19.52 2.46
CA ARG A 59 1.48 19.73 3.85
C ARG A 59 1.68 18.47 4.68
N PHE A 60 1.22 17.31 4.18
CA PHE A 60 1.45 16.01 4.81
C PHE A 60 2.93 15.74 5.11
N LEU A 61 3.81 15.97 4.14
CA LEU A 61 5.25 15.83 4.33
C LEU A 61 5.80 16.78 5.42
N SER A 62 5.35 18.03 5.40
CA SER A 62 5.79 19.03 6.38
C SER A 62 5.28 18.79 7.80
N SER A 63 4.17 18.05 7.95
CA SER A 63 3.55 17.77 9.26
C SER A 63 4.35 16.78 10.11
N GLY A 64 5.21 15.93 9.53
CA GLY A 64 5.96 14.92 10.28
C GLY A 64 5.05 14.04 11.16
N CYS A 65 5.54 13.64 12.34
CA CYS A 65 4.77 12.83 13.30
C CYS A 65 3.92 13.68 14.27
N SER A 66 3.36 14.81 13.81
CA SER A 66 2.66 15.76 14.68
C SER A 66 1.25 15.34 15.09
N GLN A 67 0.64 14.39 14.38
CA GLN A 67 -0.73 13.91 14.61
C GLN A 67 -0.82 12.40 14.37
N ASP A 68 -1.99 11.83 14.65
CA ASP A 68 -2.26 10.42 14.37
C ASP A 68 -2.14 10.11 12.86
N PRO A 69 -1.54 8.97 12.46
CA PRO A 69 -1.28 8.68 11.05
C PRO A 69 -2.53 8.65 10.16
N LEU A 70 -3.68 8.24 10.71
CA LEU A 70 -4.94 8.22 9.96
C LEU A 70 -5.45 9.65 9.68
N ASP A 71 -5.31 10.55 10.65
CA ASP A 71 -5.69 11.95 10.48
C ASP A 71 -4.78 12.67 9.47
N LEU A 72 -3.47 12.40 9.53
CA LEU A 72 -2.49 12.93 8.58
C LEU A 72 -2.82 12.49 7.14
N LEU A 73 -3.13 11.21 6.94
CA LEU A 73 -3.49 10.68 5.62
C LEU A 73 -4.86 11.20 5.15
N SER A 74 -5.84 11.29 6.05
CA SER A 74 -7.17 11.83 5.75
C SER A 74 -7.08 13.31 5.34
N ALA A 75 -6.30 14.12 6.05
CA ALA A 75 -6.01 15.50 5.69
C ALA A 75 -5.25 15.63 4.36
N ALA A 76 -4.46 14.60 4.00
CA ALA A 76 -3.84 14.44 2.70
C ALA A 76 -4.76 13.75 1.68
N GLY A 77 -6.07 13.73 1.93
CA GLY A 77 -7.13 13.21 1.06
C GLY A 77 -7.11 11.70 0.82
N VAL A 78 -6.52 10.92 1.72
CA VAL A 78 -6.52 9.45 1.69
C VAL A 78 -7.16 8.90 2.96
N ASP A 79 -8.42 8.48 2.87
CA ASP A 79 -9.14 7.85 3.97
C ASP A 79 -8.83 6.34 4.07
N MET A 80 -7.98 6.00 5.04
CA MET A 80 -7.56 4.63 5.34
C MET A 80 -8.59 3.81 6.12
N THR A 81 -9.74 4.39 6.49
CA THR A 81 -10.87 3.64 7.10
C THR A 81 -11.80 3.03 6.04
N SER A 82 -11.66 3.46 4.79
CA SER A 82 -12.36 2.91 3.64
C SER A 82 -11.53 1.85 2.89
N SER A 83 -12.16 1.07 2.01
CA SER A 83 -11.46 0.11 1.13
C SER A 83 -10.75 0.78 -0.05
N GLN A 84 -11.06 2.05 -0.35
CA GLN A 84 -10.64 2.75 -1.56
C GLN A 84 -9.11 2.77 -1.78
N PRO A 85 -8.25 3.02 -0.77
CA PRO A 85 -6.81 3.00 -0.99
C PRO A 85 -6.28 1.63 -1.42
N ILE A 86 -6.85 0.54 -0.87
CA ILE A 86 -6.48 -0.83 -1.24
C ILE A 86 -6.94 -1.13 -2.67
N GLU A 87 -8.19 -0.79 -3.01
CA GLU A 87 -8.74 -0.98 -4.36
C GLU A 87 -7.92 -0.22 -5.41
N THR A 88 -7.54 1.03 -5.12
CA THR A 88 -6.69 1.85 -5.98
C THR A 88 -5.34 1.19 -6.23
N ALA A 89 -4.71 0.63 -5.18
CA ALA A 89 -3.44 -0.07 -5.30
C ALA A 89 -3.56 -1.36 -6.14
N LEU A 90 -4.63 -2.14 -5.95
CA LEU A 90 -4.89 -3.35 -6.71
C LEU A 90 -5.22 -3.06 -8.18
N GLN A 91 -5.97 -2.01 -8.47
CA GLN A 91 -6.25 -1.55 -9.83
C GLN A 91 -4.97 -1.12 -10.54
N HIS A 92 -4.09 -0.38 -9.84
CA HIS A 92 -2.79 0.01 -10.39
C HIS A 92 -1.92 -1.22 -10.68
N PHE A 93 -1.84 -2.17 -9.75
CA PHE A 93 -1.15 -3.44 -9.97
C PHE A 93 -1.70 -4.20 -11.18
N SER A 94 -3.02 -4.33 -11.29
CA SER A 94 -3.68 -4.99 -12.43
C SER A 94 -3.36 -4.31 -13.76
N HIS A 95 -3.32 -2.97 -13.78
CA HIS A 95 -2.95 -2.22 -14.97
C HIS A 95 -1.51 -2.50 -15.40
N LEU A 96 -0.56 -2.50 -14.45
CA LEU A 96 0.85 -2.80 -14.74
C LEU A 96 1.05 -4.23 -15.24
N VAL A 97 0.31 -5.21 -14.68
CA VAL A 97 0.32 -6.60 -15.17
C VAL A 97 -0.19 -6.68 -16.60
N GLN A 98 -1.30 -6.02 -16.92
CA GLN A 98 -1.81 -5.98 -18.30
C GLN A 98 -0.81 -5.34 -19.27
N GLN A 99 -0.18 -4.23 -18.87
CA GLN A 99 0.86 -3.60 -19.68
C GLN A 99 2.06 -4.53 -19.92
N LEU A 100 2.41 -5.37 -18.94
CA LEU A 100 3.47 -6.36 -19.10
C LEU A 100 3.05 -7.47 -20.08
N ASP A 101 1.81 -7.97 -19.98
CA ASP A 101 1.28 -9.00 -20.88
C ASP A 101 1.23 -8.50 -22.33
N ASP A 102 0.88 -7.24 -22.56
CA ASP A 102 0.84 -6.65 -23.91
C ASP A 102 2.24 -6.50 -24.57
N LEU A 103 3.32 -6.62 -23.79
CA LEU A 103 4.71 -6.58 -24.26
C LEU A 103 5.28 -7.97 -24.60
N THR A 104 4.58 -9.05 -24.25
CA THR A 104 5.05 -10.45 -24.41
C THR A 104 4.21 -11.22 -25.40
#